data_AF-A0A9P8TLU5-F1
#
_entry.id   AF-A0A9P8TLU5-F1
#
_cell.length_a   1.000
_cell.length_b   1.000
_cell.length_c   1.000
_cell.angle_alpha   90.00
_cell.angle_beta   90.00
_cell.angle_gamma   90.00
#
_symmetry.space_group_name_H-M   'P 1'
#
loop_
_entity.id
_entity.type
_entity.pdbx_description
1 polymer ?
#
loop_
_entity_poly.entity_id
_entity_poly.type
_entity_poly.pdbx_seq_one_letter_code
_entity_poly.pdbx_strand_id
1 'polypeptide(L)'
;MQRSPSTASMSQSAVEQYVATTMLVGEVQDKVCVLIDDLVDTSSTITRAASLLKDQGAKYVYALITHGIFSGDATSKLKNSAIDKIITTNSVDQTTHYTQIGADTMVILDVSRIFSEAIRRINNGESVSMLYDHG
;
A
#
# COMPACT_ATOMS: atom_id res chain seq x y z
N MET A 1 47.82 49.79 -2.56
CA MET A 1 47.71 48.52 -1.81
C MET A 1 46.26 48.06 -1.83
N GLN A 2 45.84 47.40 -2.93
CA GLN A 2 44.52 46.76 -3.03
C GLN A 2 44.65 45.34 -2.45
N ARG A 3 43.77 44.97 -1.50
CA ARG A 3 43.60 43.59 -1.06
C ARG A 3 42.63 42.89 -2.01
N SER A 4 43.09 41.83 -2.67
CA SER A 4 42.27 40.90 -3.45
C SER A 4 41.35 40.08 -2.52
N PRO A 5 40.07 39.87 -2.84
CA PRO A 5 39.24 38.90 -2.14
C PRO A 5 39.49 37.50 -2.71
N SER A 6 39.92 36.56 -1.86
CA SER A 6 39.91 35.13 -2.16
C SER A 6 38.49 34.58 -1.93
N THR A 7 37.66 34.59 -2.96
CA THR A 7 36.43 33.78 -2.98
C THR A 7 36.79 32.35 -3.34
N ALA A 8 36.92 31.50 -2.33
CA ALA A 8 36.95 30.06 -2.50
C ALA A 8 35.57 29.60 -3.02
N SER A 9 35.51 29.10 -4.25
CA SER A 9 34.32 28.42 -4.78
C SER A 9 34.21 27.06 -4.10
N MET A 10 33.33 26.94 -3.11
CA MET A 10 32.94 25.64 -2.56
C MET A 10 32.14 24.89 -3.64
N SER A 11 32.74 23.83 -4.17
CA SER A 11 32.05 22.87 -5.01
C SER A 11 31.00 22.14 -4.18
N GLN A 12 29.72 22.47 -4.37
CA GLN A 12 28.63 21.60 -3.92
C GLN A 12 28.70 20.31 -4.74
N SER A 13 29.14 19.23 -4.10
CA SER A 13 28.97 17.88 -4.62
C SER A 13 27.49 17.61 -4.80
N ALA A 14 27.05 17.37 -6.04
CA ALA A 14 25.71 16.90 -6.34
C ALA A 14 25.47 15.59 -5.57
N VAL A 15 24.53 15.62 -4.64
CA VAL A 15 24.01 14.40 -4.02
C VAL A 15 23.23 13.71 -5.13
N GLU A 16 23.79 12.62 -5.66
CA GLU A 16 23.16 11.78 -6.66
C GLU A 16 21.94 11.13 -6.01
N GLN A 17 20.77 11.75 -6.18
CA GLN A 17 19.53 11.29 -5.60
C GLN A 17 19.14 9.99 -6.32
N TYR A 18 19.32 8.86 -5.65
CA TYR A 18 18.97 7.55 -6.18
C TYR A 18 17.45 7.46 -6.33
N VAL A 19 16.92 7.76 -7.53
CA VAL A 19 15.52 7.55 -7.85
C VAL A 19 15.35 6.07 -8.16
N ALA A 20 14.81 5.31 -7.20
CA ALA A 20 14.41 3.94 -7.44
C ALA A 20 13.35 3.92 -8.57
N THR A 21 13.79 3.58 -9.77
CA THR A 21 12.91 3.48 -10.93
C THR A 21 12.07 2.22 -10.77
N THR A 22 10.75 2.39 -10.67
CA THR A 22 9.84 1.25 -10.61
C THR A 22 9.68 0.70 -12.03
N MET A 23 10.14 -0.52 -12.29
CA MET A 23 9.97 -1.18 -13.58
C MET A 23 8.83 -2.20 -13.49
N LEU A 24 7.93 -2.17 -14.48
CA LEU A 24 6.91 -3.20 -14.63
C LEU A 24 7.49 -4.34 -15.48
N VAL A 25 7.35 -5.57 -15.01
CA VAL A 25 7.65 -6.78 -15.78
C VAL A 25 6.35 -7.55 -15.99
N GLY A 26 5.97 -7.74 -17.25
CA GLY A 26 4.70 -8.37 -17.65
C GLY A 26 3.78 -7.42 -18.41
N GLU A 27 2.84 -7.99 -19.15
CA GLU A 27 1.88 -7.25 -19.98
C GLU A 27 0.54 -7.13 -19.24
N VAL A 28 0.04 -5.89 -19.11
CA VAL A 28 -1.12 -5.55 -18.26
C VAL A 28 -2.22 -4.79 -19.02
N GLN A 29 -2.06 -4.55 -20.32
CA GLN A 29 -3.01 -3.80 -21.13
C GLN A 29 -4.38 -4.48 -21.10
N ASP A 30 -5.42 -3.70 -20.82
CA ASP A 30 -6.82 -4.11 -20.70
C ASP A 30 -7.10 -5.20 -19.63
N LYS A 31 -6.13 -5.47 -18.73
CA LYS A 31 -6.27 -6.46 -17.67
C LYS A 31 -6.72 -5.86 -16.34
N VAL A 32 -7.30 -6.72 -15.50
CA VAL A 32 -7.49 -6.44 -14.08
C VAL A 32 -6.19 -6.77 -13.35
N CYS A 33 -5.63 -5.79 -12.67
CA CYS A 33 -4.43 -5.94 -11.86
C CYS A 33 -4.81 -5.92 -10.37
N VAL A 34 -4.17 -6.80 -9.60
CA VAL A 34 -4.38 -6.92 -8.17
C VAL A 34 -3.03 -6.72 -7.48
N LEU A 35 -2.88 -5.60 -6.80
CA LEU A 35 -1.75 -5.33 -5.91
C LEU A 35 -2.02 -6.02 -4.57
N ILE A 36 -1.10 -6.86 -4.10
CA ILE A 36 -1.24 -7.60 -2.86
C ILE A 36 -0.08 -7.20 -1.96
N ASP A 37 -0.39 -6.81 -0.73
CA ASP A 37 0.61 -6.52 0.30
C ASP A 37 0.11 -7.01 1.66
N ASP A 38 1.02 -7.38 2.55
CA ASP A 38 0.64 -7.74 3.92
C ASP A 38 0.32 -6.50 4.74
N LEU A 39 1.08 -5.41 4.56
CA LEU A 39 0.96 -4.18 5.33
C LEU A 39 1.18 -2.94 4.47
N VAL A 40 0.30 -1.95 4.62
CA VAL A 40 0.46 -0.64 3.98
C VAL A 40 0.36 0.47 5.02
N ASP A 41 1.44 1.24 5.12
CA ASP A 41 1.56 2.36 6.04
C ASP A 41 1.32 3.71 5.36
N THR A 42 2.37 4.36 4.82
CA THR A 42 2.24 5.69 4.19
C THR A 42 1.58 5.69 2.80
N SER A 43 1.23 4.51 2.27
CA SER A 43 0.63 4.29 0.94
C SER A 43 1.43 4.79 -0.27
N SER A 44 2.65 5.30 -0.08
CA SER A 44 3.47 5.89 -1.15
C SER A 44 3.91 4.86 -2.20
N THR A 45 4.21 3.62 -1.78
CA THR A 45 4.64 2.55 -2.68
C THR A 45 3.47 2.00 -3.50
N ILE A 46 2.37 1.64 -2.84
CA ILE A 46 1.22 1.01 -3.50
C ILE A 46 0.52 1.96 -4.49
N THR A 47 0.44 3.25 -4.17
CA THR A 47 -0.14 4.25 -5.07
C THR A 47 0.74 4.50 -6.30
N ARG A 48 2.07 4.52 -6.13
CA ARG A 48 3.01 4.59 -7.26
C ARG A 48 2.91 3.37 -8.18
N ALA A 49 2.79 2.17 -7.60
CA ALA A 49 2.59 0.94 -8.36
C ALA A 49 1.27 0.97 -9.14
N ALA A 50 0.19 1.46 -8.52
CA ALA A 50 -1.10 1.61 -9.18
C ALA A 50 -1.06 2.58 -10.36
N SER A 51 -0.39 3.73 -10.20
CA SER A 51 -0.17 4.67 -11.30
C SER A 51 0.59 4.01 -12.45
N LEU A 52 1.69 3.30 -12.16
CA LEU A 52 2.46 2.60 -13.19
C LEU A 52 1.60 1.57 -13.95
N LEU A 53 0.74 0.82 -13.26
CA LEU A 53 -0.15 -0.16 -13.89
C LEU A 53 -1.18 0.52 -14.81
N LYS A 54 -1.81 1.61 -14.35
CA LYS A 54 -2.77 2.37 -15.16
C LYS A 54 -2.10 3.03 -16.37
N ASP A 55 -0.89 3.57 -16.21
CA ASP A 55 -0.10 4.15 -17.31
C ASP A 55 0.27 3.10 -18.38
N GLN A 56 0.38 1.82 -17.99
CA GLN A 56 0.63 0.68 -18.88
C GLN A 56 -0.67 0.02 -19.39
N GLY A 57 -1.81 0.69 -19.21
CA GLY A 57 -3.09 0.30 -19.81
C GLY A 57 -3.92 -0.69 -18.98
N ALA A 58 -3.61 -0.90 -17.70
CA ALA A 58 -4.47 -1.72 -16.84
C ALA A 58 -5.91 -1.20 -16.82
N LYS A 59 -6.88 -2.09 -17.04
CA LYS A 59 -8.30 -1.78 -17.01
C LYS A 59 -8.76 -1.40 -15.61
N TYR A 60 -8.43 -2.24 -14.64
CA TYR A 60 -8.70 -2.00 -13.22
C TYR A 60 -7.48 -2.33 -12.37
N VAL A 61 -7.30 -1.62 -11.26
CA VAL A 61 -6.29 -1.84 -10.24
C VAL A 61 -6.98 -1.94 -8.89
N TYR A 62 -6.91 -3.13 -8.30
CA TYR A 62 -7.38 -3.41 -6.94
C TYR A 62 -6.18 -3.50 -6.00
N ALA A 63 -6.33 -3.02 -4.76
CA ALA A 63 -5.34 -3.21 -3.71
C ALA A 63 -5.92 -4.12 -2.62
N LEU A 64 -5.27 -5.25 -2.35
CA LEU A 64 -5.60 -6.20 -1.27
C LEU A 64 -4.51 -6.09 -0.21
N ILE A 65 -4.90 -5.67 0.98
CA ILE A 65 -3.99 -5.32 2.07
C ILE A 65 -4.45 -6.03 3.33
N THR A 66 -3.60 -6.82 3.97
CA THR A 66 -4.01 -7.44 5.25
C THR A 66 -4.11 -6.39 6.34
N HIS A 67 -3.07 -5.58 6.52
CA HIS A 67 -2.93 -4.56 7.55
C HIS A 67 -2.84 -3.15 6.96
N GLY A 68 -3.99 -2.49 6.79
CA GLY A 68 -4.05 -1.08 6.40
C GLY A 68 -3.76 -0.16 7.60
N ILE A 69 -2.51 0.25 7.78
CA ILE A 69 -2.10 1.18 8.85
C ILE A 69 -2.43 2.62 8.46
N PHE A 70 -2.27 2.96 7.19
CA PHE A 70 -2.69 4.24 6.59
C PHE A 70 -2.32 5.48 7.40
N SER A 71 -1.06 5.58 7.83
CA SER A 71 -0.58 6.71 8.62
C SER A 71 -0.36 7.99 7.79
N GLY A 72 -0.31 9.12 8.49
CA GLY A 72 -0.02 10.42 7.88
C GLY A 72 -1.07 10.81 6.84
N ASP A 73 -0.62 11.10 5.63
CA ASP A 73 -1.45 11.51 4.49
C ASP A 73 -1.92 10.34 3.61
N ALA A 74 -1.77 9.09 4.09
CA ALA A 74 -2.10 7.89 3.32
C ALA A 74 -3.54 7.87 2.80
N THR A 75 -4.54 8.24 3.60
CA THR A 75 -5.95 8.24 3.16
C THR A 75 -6.19 9.23 2.02
N SER A 76 -5.55 10.39 2.07
CA SER A 76 -5.58 11.37 0.97
C SER A 76 -4.87 10.84 -0.28
N LYS A 77 -3.73 10.18 -0.13
CA LYS A 77 -3.02 9.54 -1.25
C LYS A 77 -3.88 8.46 -1.91
N LEU A 78 -4.46 7.59 -1.11
CA LEU A 78 -5.31 6.49 -1.57
C LEU A 78 -6.55 7.01 -2.31
N LYS A 79 -7.25 8.00 -1.75
CA LYS A 79 -8.43 8.63 -2.34
C LYS A 79 -8.16 9.25 -3.71
N ASN A 80 -6.97 9.82 -3.90
CA ASN A 80 -6.58 10.49 -5.14
C ASN A 80 -5.71 9.60 -6.04
N SER A 81 -5.56 8.32 -5.71
CA SER A 81 -4.70 7.40 -6.46
C SER A 81 -5.39 6.80 -7.68
N ALA A 82 -4.62 6.05 -8.46
CA ALA A 82 -5.12 5.30 -9.61
C ALA A 82 -5.75 3.94 -9.22
N ILE A 83 -5.94 3.67 -7.92
CA ILE A 83 -6.55 2.44 -7.39
C ILE A 83 -8.07 2.57 -7.50
N ASP A 84 -8.73 1.60 -8.12
CA ASP A 84 -10.18 1.60 -8.29
C ASP A 84 -10.90 1.18 -6.99
N LYS A 85 -10.35 0.20 -6.28
CA LYS A 85 -10.88 -0.29 -5.00
C LYS A 85 -9.76 -0.76 -4.06
N ILE A 86 -9.90 -0.43 -2.79
CA ILE A 86 -9.01 -0.81 -1.69
C ILE A 86 -9.76 -1.81 -0.82
N ILE A 87 -9.22 -3.01 -0.69
CA ILE A 87 -9.73 -4.08 0.14
C ILE A 87 -8.74 -4.25 1.28
N THR A 88 -9.17 -3.98 2.50
CA THR A 88 -8.37 -4.23 3.72
C THR A 88 -9.13 -5.07 4.71
N THR A 89 -8.48 -5.53 5.78
CA THR A 89 -9.17 -6.20 6.89
C THR A 89 -9.42 -5.26 8.07
N ASN A 90 -10.24 -5.68 9.03
CA ASN A 90 -10.39 -5.04 10.33
C ASN A 90 -9.33 -5.48 11.38
N SER A 91 -8.18 -6.01 10.95
CA SER A 91 -7.04 -6.29 11.84
C SER A 91 -6.47 -5.04 12.52
N VAL A 92 -6.72 -3.87 11.93
CA VAL A 92 -6.51 -2.52 12.48
C VAL A 92 -7.84 -1.79 12.35
N ASP A 93 -8.20 -0.94 13.30
CA ASP A 93 -9.45 -0.16 13.23
C ASP A 93 -9.46 0.74 11.97
N GLN A 94 -10.46 0.54 11.13
CA GLN A 94 -10.62 1.24 9.86
C GLN A 94 -11.70 2.33 9.90
N THR A 95 -12.37 2.57 11.04
CA THR A 95 -13.54 3.46 11.13
C THR A 95 -13.27 4.86 10.56
N THR A 96 -12.15 5.45 10.95
CA THR A 96 -11.72 6.78 10.46
C THR A 96 -11.32 6.73 8.98
N HIS A 97 -10.53 5.74 8.59
CA HIS A 97 -10.03 5.60 7.22
C HIS A 97 -11.18 5.39 6.21
N TYR A 98 -12.15 4.55 6.57
CA TYR A 98 -13.35 4.28 5.79
C TYR A 98 -14.17 5.54 5.53
N THR A 99 -14.34 6.36 6.56
CA THR A 99 -15.07 7.64 6.45
C THR A 99 -14.33 8.63 5.54
N GLN A 100 -13.00 8.67 5.59
CA GLN A 100 -12.19 9.59 4.79
C GLN A 100 -12.11 9.18 3.30
N ILE A 101 -11.95 7.88 3.04
CA ILE A 101 -11.80 7.31 1.70
C ILE A 101 -13.17 7.17 1.01
N GLY A 102 -14.16 6.62 1.71
CA GLY A 102 -15.53 6.43 1.21
C GLY A 102 -15.86 4.99 0.79
N ALA A 103 -17.15 4.64 0.92
CA ALA A 103 -17.67 3.29 0.70
C ALA A 103 -17.55 2.79 -0.76
N ASP A 104 -17.53 3.71 -1.72
CA ASP A 104 -17.37 3.34 -3.13
C ASP A 104 -15.97 2.81 -3.43
N THR A 105 -14.95 3.32 -2.71
CA THR A 105 -13.54 3.00 -2.94
C THR A 105 -13.00 1.98 -1.95
N MET A 106 -13.46 1.96 -0.70
CA MET A 106 -12.91 1.09 0.36
C MET A 106 -13.87 -0.02 0.77
N VAL A 107 -13.33 -1.23 0.94
CA VAL A 107 -14.02 -2.41 1.48
C VAL A 107 -13.22 -2.93 2.66
N ILE A 108 -13.91 -3.25 3.76
CA ILE A 108 -13.31 -3.84 4.95
C ILE A 108 -13.81 -5.28 5.09
N LEU A 109 -12.89 -6.23 5.12
CA LEU A 109 -13.15 -7.63 5.38
C LEU A 109 -13.02 -7.91 6.88
N ASP A 110 -14.00 -8.60 7.44
CA ASP A 110 -13.97 -9.03 8.83
C ASP A 110 -13.13 -10.31 8.99
N VAL A 111 -12.09 -10.24 9.82
CA VAL A 111 -11.23 -11.38 10.17
C VAL A 111 -11.55 -11.95 11.56
N SER A 112 -12.58 -11.44 12.25
CA SER A 112 -12.97 -11.90 13.59
C SER A 112 -13.27 -13.40 13.63
N ARG A 113 -13.88 -13.94 12.57
CA ARG A 113 -14.18 -15.38 12.45
C ARG A 113 -12.92 -16.24 12.43
N ILE A 114 -11.88 -15.80 11.71
CA ILE A 114 -10.61 -16.53 11.62
C ILE A 114 -9.93 -16.54 12.99
N PHE A 115 -9.86 -15.39 13.65
CA PHE A 115 -9.25 -15.29 14.98
C PHE A 115 -10.01 -16.06 16.05
N SER A 116 -11.35 -15.96 16.08
CA SER A 116 -12.18 -16.66 17.06
C SER A 116 -12.08 -18.19 16.92
N GLU A 117 -12.05 -18.71 15.68
CA GLU A 117 -11.89 -20.14 15.45
C GLU A 117 -10.46 -20.61 15.78
N ALA A 118 -9.43 -19.80 15.50
CA ALA A 118 -8.06 -20.10 15.93
C ALA A 118 -7.97 -20.21 17.46
N ILE A 119 -8.53 -19.24 18.19
CA ILE A 119 -8.58 -19.25 19.67
C ILE A 119 -9.32 -20.50 20.18
N ARG A 120 -10.50 -20.80 19.62
CA ARG A 120 -11.31 -21.98 20.00
C ARG A 120 -10.52 -23.28 19.83
N ARG A 121 -9.83 -23.44 18.70
CA ARG A 121 -9.01 -24.64 18.40
C ARG A 121 -7.83 -24.78 19.35
N ILE A 122 -7.08 -23.69 19.58
CA ILE A 122 -5.96 -23.69 20.54
C ILE A 122 -6.44 -24.10 21.93
N ASN A 123 -7.56 -23.53 22.39
CA ASN A 123 -8.12 -23.85 23.70
C ASN A 123 -8.56 -25.33 23.82
N ASN A 124 -9.03 -25.92 22.72
CA ASN A 124 -9.51 -27.30 22.68
C ASN A 124 -8.42 -28.33 22.30
N GLY A 125 -7.18 -27.89 22.02
CA GLY A 125 -6.11 -28.77 21.53
C GLY A 125 -6.36 -29.31 20.10
N GLU A 126 -7.20 -28.63 19.33
CA GLU A 126 -7.52 -28.99 17.94
C GLU A 126 -6.48 -28.39 16.98
N SER A 127 -6.27 -29.03 15.83
CA SER A 127 -5.36 -28.51 14.80
C SER A 127 -5.85 -27.18 14.22
N VAL A 128 -5.01 -26.14 14.31
CA VAL A 128 -5.22 -24.83 13.68
C VAL A 128 -5.03 -24.91 12.16
N SER A 129 -4.22 -25.85 11.66
CA SER A 129 -3.90 -25.97 10.23
C SER A 129 -5.13 -26.15 9.33
N MET A 130 -6.22 -26.70 9.88
CA MET A 130 -7.50 -26.84 9.18
C MET A 130 -8.16 -25.50 8.79
N LEU A 131 -7.71 -24.38 9.33
CA LEU A 131 -8.18 -23.04 8.95
C LEU A 131 -7.72 -22.60 7.57
N TYR A 132 -6.62 -23.16 7.06
CA TYR A 132 -6.03 -22.73 5.78
C TYR A 132 -6.61 -23.45 4.56
N ASP A 133 -7.15 -24.67 4.73
CA ASP A 133 -7.67 -25.48 3.63
C ASP A 133 -9.11 -25.11 3.21
N HIS A 134 -9.81 -24.30 4.03
CA HIS A 134 -11.22 -23.92 3.84
C HIS A 134 -11.48 -22.42 4.06
N GLY A 135 -10.44 -21.60 3.95
CA GLY A 135 -10.48 -20.14 4.10
C GLY A 135 -11.05 -19.42 2.89
#